data_AF-A0A1V5JV07-F1
#
_entry.id   AF-A0A1V5JV07-F1
#
_cell.length_a   1.000
_cell.length_b   1.000
_cell.length_c   1.000
_cell.angle_alpha   90.00
_cell.angle_beta   90.00
_cell.angle_gamma   90.00
#
_symmetry.space_group_name_H-M   'P 1'
#
loop_
_entity.id
_entity.type
_entity.pdbx_description
1 polymer ?
#
loop_
_entity_poly.entity_id
_entity_poly.type
_entity_poly.pdbx_seq_one_letter_code
_entity_poly.pdbx_strand_id
1 'polypeptide(L)'
;MAHQAHKPPLDALVSALLRLRGAYSLAVLLGNRLVAARDPWGFRPLALGRRGDVWYIASESCALRLVGAEVVRDVAPGELVILDEDGMRSISLPYKPRRRYACAFEYVYFGRPDSVIDGVGVYAARKEMGHRLAKVFPVTADFVTEMPDSGTTAAMGYAESAAIGYEKAIVRNRYVGRTFIQPTQRVRDLGVRIKLSPMGELLRDRDVIVVDDSLVRGTTAARMITMIRESGPRSVHLRIASPPVRFPCYYGIDTPTSEELAAARMDLEQLGQQVGADSLAYLSIEDMKKAIGLPGDQICTACFNGEYMEEENHGLEL
;
A
#
# COMPACT_ATOMS: atom_id res chain seq x y z
N MET A 1 9.82 -23.67 22.34
CA MET A 1 10.95 -24.64 22.33
C MET A 1 10.97 -25.30 20.95
N ALA A 2 12.11 -25.37 20.27
CA ALA A 2 12.21 -26.08 18.99
C ALA A 2 12.03 -27.59 19.23
N HIS A 3 11.20 -28.25 18.42
CA HIS A 3 10.89 -29.69 18.52
C HIS A 3 12.09 -30.63 18.26
N GLN A 4 13.28 -30.07 17.95
CA GLN A 4 14.52 -30.79 17.63
C GLN A 4 15.68 -30.22 18.46
N ALA A 5 15.81 -30.65 19.72
CA ALA A 5 16.79 -30.11 20.67
C ALA A 5 18.27 -30.28 20.25
N HIS A 6 18.56 -31.17 19.30
CA HIS A 6 19.89 -31.43 18.78
C HIS A 6 20.31 -30.49 17.64
N LYS A 7 19.37 -29.71 17.08
CA LYS A 7 19.63 -28.85 15.93
C LYS A 7 20.08 -27.45 16.38
N PRO A 8 21.16 -26.88 15.81
CA PRO A 8 21.52 -25.49 16.09
C PRO A 8 20.33 -24.55 15.86
N PRO A 9 20.09 -23.53 16.72
CA PRO A 9 18.91 -22.67 16.61
C PRO A 9 18.74 -21.99 15.24
N LEU A 10 19.85 -21.59 14.61
CA LEU A 10 19.82 -21.01 13.27
C LEU A 10 19.34 -22.03 12.22
N ASP A 11 19.83 -23.26 12.27
CA ASP A 11 19.42 -24.32 11.34
C ASP A 11 17.95 -24.72 11.58
N ALA A 12 17.50 -24.69 12.83
CA ALA A 12 16.10 -24.92 13.18
C ALA A 12 15.20 -23.82 12.61
N LEU A 13 15.63 -22.54 12.67
CA LEU A 13 14.94 -21.43 12.03
C LEU A 13 14.90 -21.65 10.51
N VAL A 14 16.04 -21.93 9.86
CA VAL A 14 16.09 -22.19 8.40
C VAL A 14 15.12 -23.31 8.00
N SER A 15 15.10 -24.43 8.73
CA SER A 15 14.13 -25.50 8.46
C SER A 15 12.68 -25.11 8.70
N ALA A 16 12.40 -24.26 9.69
CA ALA A 16 11.06 -23.74 9.88
C ALA A 16 10.63 -22.86 8.70
N LEU A 17 11.51 -21.95 8.26
CA LEU A 17 11.25 -21.03 7.14
C LEU A 17 11.01 -21.77 5.81
N LEU A 18 11.71 -22.88 5.55
CA LEU A 18 11.49 -23.71 4.37
C LEU A 18 10.08 -24.35 4.31
N ARG A 19 9.46 -24.54 5.47
CA ARG A 19 8.11 -25.10 5.60
C ARG A 19 7.02 -24.03 5.52
N LEU A 20 7.36 -22.75 5.68
CA LEU A 20 6.38 -21.67 5.59
C LEU A 20 6.01 -21.39 4.13
N ARG A 21 4.71 -21.12 3.92
CA ARG A 21 4.15 -20.67 2.66
C ARG A 21 3.41 -19.37 2.89
N GLY A 22 3.66 -18.39 2.02
CA GLY A 22 3.08 -17.05 2.12
C GLY A 22 4.14 -16.00 2.43
N ALA A 23 3.67 -14.89 2.99
CA ALA A 23 4.48 -13.69 3.19
C ALA A 23 5.11 -13.64 4.58
N TYR A 24 6.40 -13.32 4.64
CA TYR A 24 7.05 -12.97 5.90
C TYR A 24 8.25 -12.04 5.68
N SER A 25 8.40 -11.13 6.63
CA SER A 25 9.62 -10.35 6.85
C SER A 25 9.83 -10.31 8.35
N LEU A 26 10.86 -11.01 8.81
CA LEU A 26 11.08 -11.32 10.22
C LEU A 26 12.36 -10.67 10.70
N ALA A 27 12.37 -10.27 11.97
CA ALA A 27 13.55 -9.93 12.75
C ALA A 27 13.49 -10.73 14.05
N VAL A 28 14.41 -11.68 14.24
CA VAL A 28 14.38 -12.65 15.33
C VAL A 28 15.68 -12.55 16.12
N LEU A 29 15.57 -12.43 17.44
CA LEU A 29 16.72 -12.58 18.33
C LEU A 29 16.93 -14.05 18.66
N LEU A 30 18.11 -14.58 18.32
CA LEU A 30 18.52 -15.95 18.59
C LEU A 30 19.84 -15.94 19.36
N GLY A 31 19.74 -16.05 20.69
CA GLY A 31 20.91 -15.85 21.57
C GLY A 31 21.45 -14.43 21.43
N ASN A 32 22.73 -14.31 21.09
CA ASN A 32 23.41 -13.02 20.89
C ASN A 32 23.38 -12.54 19.42
N ARG A 33 22.50 -13.10 18.60
CA ARG A 33 22.41 -12.77 17.17
C ARG A 33 21.04 -12.19 16.82
N LEU A 34 21.02 -11.17 15.97
CA LEU A 34 19.81 -10.73 15.28
C LEU A 34 19.79 -11.37 13.89
N VAL A 35 18.75 -12.15 13.61
CA VAL A 35 18.52 -12.77 12.30
C VAL A 35 17.32 -12.12 11.64
N ALA A 36 17.54 -11.47 10.52
CA ALA A 36 16.48 -10.93 9.67
C ALA A 36 16.25 -11.86 8.48
N ALA A 37 15.00 -12.19 8.18
CA ALA A 37 14.66 -13.12 7.11
C ALA A 37 13.50 -12.60 6.26
N ARG A 38 13.62 -12.70 4.95
CA ARG A 38 12.56 -12.34 3.99
C ARG A 38 12.10 -13.57 3.22
N ASP A 39 10.80 -13.71 3.01
CA ASP A 39 10.25 -14.85 2.28
C ASP A 39 10.82 -14.95 0.85
N PRO A 40 10.92 -16.16 0.28
CA PRO A 40 11.49 -16.36 -1.06
C PRO A 40 10.78 -15.61 -2.19
N TRP A 41 9.49 -15.32 -2.01
CA TRP A 41 8.66 -14.64 -2.99
C TRP A 41 8.75 -13.12 -2.90
N GLY A 42 9.27 -12.58 -1.80
CA GLY A 42 9.52 -11.16 -1.60
C GLY A 42 8.26 -10.32 -1.37
N PHE A 43 7.22 -10.89 -0.73
CA PHE A 43 5.92 -10.20 -0.57
C PHE A 43 6.03 -8.89 0.20
N ARG A 44 6.68 -8.93 1.37
CA ARG A 44 6.79 -7.80 2.29
C ARG A 44 8.17 -7.17 2.23
N PRO A 45 8.28 -5.84 2.42
CA PRO A 45 9.55 -5.15 2.36
C PRO A 45 10.37 -5.39 3.64
N LEU A 46 11.69 -5.41 3.48
CA LEU A 46 12.64 -5.49 4.57
C LEU A 46 13.95 -4.83 4.13
N ALA A 47 14.38 -3.81 4.85
CA ALA A 47 15.54 -2.99 4.52
C ALA A 47 16.65 -3.15 5.57
N LEU A 48 17.90 -3.20 5.10
CA LEU A 48 19.12 -3.21 5.89
C LEU A 48 19.75 -1.82 5.88
N GLY A 49 20.08 -1.32 7.08
CA GLY A 49 20.78 -0.05 7.25
C GLY A 49 22.00 -0.17 8.16
N ARG A 50 22.88 0.83 8.10
CA ARG A 50 24.09 0.89 8.93
C ARG A 50 24.37 2.32 9.42
N ARG A 51 24.84 2.45 10.66
CA ARG A 51 25.33 3.70 11.24
C ARG A 51 26.58 3.43 12.07
N GLY A 52 27.75 3.84 11.57
CA GLY A 52 29.03 3.40 12.14
C GLY A 52 29.11 1.87 12.08
N ASP A 53 29.32 1.21 13.22
CA ASP A 53 29.38 -0.25 13.31
C ASP A 53 28.05 -0.92 13.71
N VAL A 54 26.98 -0.13 13.86
CA VAL A 54 25.65 -0.64 14.23
C VAL A 54 24.84 -0.94 12.97
N TRP A 55 24.30 -2.16 12.89
CA TRP A 55 23.37 -2.59 11.85
C TRP A 55 21.92 -2.45 12.29
N TYR A 56 21.06 -2.12 11.34
CA TYR A 56 19.64 -1.88 11.54
C TYR A 56 18.82 -2.67 10.52
N ILE A 57 17.68 -3.19 10.96
CA ILE A 57 16.69 -3.83 10.09
C ILE A 57 15.35 -3.13 10.33
N ALA A 58 14.64 -2.83 9.25
CA ALA A 58 13.30 -2.24 9.33
C ALA A 58 12.46 -2.69 8.15
N SER A 59 11.13 -2.69 8.29
CA SER A 59 10.23 -2.95 7.15
C SER A 59 10.39 -1.91 6.05
N GLU A 60 10.69 -0.66 6.41
CA GLU A 60 10.80 0.45 5.46
C GLU A 60 12.06 1.28 5.69
N SER A 61 12.67 1.74 4.59
CA SER A 61 13.89 2.56 4.63
C SER A 61 13.71 3.91 5.31
N CYS A 62 12.49 4.43 5.41
CA CYS A 62 12.20 5.67 6.11
C CYS A 62 12.52 5.60 7.62
N ALA A 63 12.40 4.42 8.24
CA ALA A 63 12.75 4.20 9.64
C ALA A 63 14.28 4.24 9.85
N LEU A 64 15.05 3.72 8.88
CA LEU A 64 16.51 3.76 8.91
C LEU A 64 17.02 5.21 8.86
N ARG A 65 16.47 6.00 7.94
CA ARG A 65 16.80 7.43 7.82
C ARG A 65 16.45 8.22 9.09
N LEU A 66 15.32 7.90 9.72
CA LEU A 66 14.89 8.56 10.97
C LEU A 66 15.91 8.40 12.10
N VAL A 67 16.56 7.24 12.18
CA VAL A 67 17.62 6.98 13.18
C VAL A 67 19.01 7.40 12.68
N GLY A 68 19.12 8.06 11.52
CA GLY A 68 20.39 8.48 10.93
C GLY A 68 21.25 7.34 10.40
N ALA A 69 20.66 6.17 10.12
CA ALA A 69 21.34 5.08 9.44
C ALA A 69 21.29 5.29 7.92
N GLU A 70 22.41 4.99 7.25
CA GLU A 70 22.45 4.86 5.80
C GLU A 70 21.66 3.62 5.39
N VAL A 71 20.87 3.74 4.33
CA VAL A 71 20.15 2.61 3.73
C VAL A 71 21.14 1.85 2.84
N VAL A 72 21.52 0.64 3.25
CA VAL A 72 22.52 -0.16 2.52
C VAL A 72 21.87 -0.84 1.32
N ARG A 73 20.78 -1.57 1.55
CA ARG A 73 19.96 -2.24 0.51
C ARG A 73 18.70 -2.87 1.12
N ASP A 74 17.78 -3.28 0.25
CA ASP A 74 16.75 -4.24 0.62
C ASP A 74 17.37 -5.62 0.92
N VAL A 75 16.78 -6.34 1.89
CA VAL A 75 17.01 -7.76 2.10
C VAL A 75 16.37 -8.50 0.94
N ALA A 76 17.14 -9.33 0.25
CA ALA A 76 16.70 -10.02 -0.94
C ALA A 76 15.64 -11.09 -0.60
N PRO A 77 14.72 -11.41 -1.53
CA PRO A 77 13.79 -12.52 -1.34
C PRO A 77 14.52 -13.85 -1.05
N GLY A 78 14.14 -14.53 0.03
CA GLY A 78 14.76 -15.78 0.49
C GLY A 78 16.09 -15.60 1.23
N GLU A 79 16.50 -14.37 1.51
CA GLU A 79 17.72 -14.06 2.25
C GLU A 79 17.48 -14.09 3.76
N LEU A 80 18.47 -14.61 4.49
CA LEU A 80 18.66 -14.39 5.90
C LEU A 80 19.93 -13.55 6.13
N VAL A 81 19.76 -12.38 6.74
CA VAL A 81 20.86 -11.55 7.24
C VAL A 81 21.08 -11.88 8.71
N ILE A 82 22.28 -12.30 9.06
CA ILE A 82 22.67 -12.63 10.43
C ILE A 82 23.64 -11.56 10.90
N LEU A 83 23.30 -10.93 12.02
CA LEU A 83 24.04 -9.85 12.65
C LEU A 83 24.47 -10.32 14.04
N ASP A 84 25.78 -10.39 14.27
CA ASP A 84 26.38 -10.77 15.54
C ASP A 84 27.70 -9.99 15.79
N GLU A 85 28.46 -10.39 16.80
CA GLU A 85 29.71 -9.73 17.19
C GLU A 85 30.81 -9.79 16.10
N ASP A 86 30.74 -10.79 15.22
CA ASP A 86 31.65 -10.94 14.07
C ASP A 86 31.24 -10.07 12.88
N GLY A 87 30.08 -9.40 12.97
CA GLY A 87 29.55 -8.47 11.97
C GLY A 87 28.32 -8.99 11.24
N MET A 88 28.23 -8.67 9.95
CA MET A 88 27.10 -9.03 9.09
C MET A 88 27.49 -10.15 8.13
N ARG A 89 26.67 -11.19 8.08
CA ARG A 89 26.74 -12.26 7.08
C ARG A 89 25.37 -12.53 6.50
N SER A 90 25.34 -13.05 5.29
CA SER A 90 24.11 -13.37 4.57
C SER A 90 24.14 -14.82 4.11
N ILE A 91 23.01 -15.51 4.25
CA ILE A 91 22.78 -16.82 3.66
C ILE A 91 21.45 -16.80 2.89
N SER A 92 21.34 -17.63 1.85
CA SER A 92 20.11 -17.77 1.08
C SER A 92 19.45 -19.10 1.40
N LEU A 93 18.12 -19.10 1.51
CA LEU A 93 17.36 -20.33 1.53
C LEU A 93 17.59 -21.11 0.23
N PRO A 94 17.74 -22.45 0.30
CA PRO A 94 17.92 -23.30 -0.88
C PRO A 94 16.60 -23.52 -1.64
N TYR A 95 15.89 -22.43 -1.95
CA TYR A 95 14.65 -22.43 -2.73
C TYR A 95 14.58 -21.18 -3.59
N LYS A 96 14.27 -21.35 -4.88
CA LYS A 96 14.12 -20.27 -5.85
C LYS A 96 12.73 -20.38 -6.47
N PRO A 97 11.80 -19.46 -6.17
CA PRO A 97 10.46 -19.51 -6.74
C PRO A 97 10.48 -19.15 -8.23
N ARG A 98 9.46 -19.59 -8.96
CA ARG A 98 9.32 -19.28 -10.40
C ARG A 98 9.18 -17.77 -10.65
N ARG A 99 8.54 -17.06 -9.73
CA ARG A 99 8.35 -15.61 -9.77
C ARG A 99 8.34 -14.99 -8.38
N ARG A 100 8.50 -13.67 -8.34
CA ARG A 100 8.32 -12.85 -7.14
C ARG A 100 6.90 -12.29 -7.06
N TYR A 101 6.56 -11.77 -5.89
CA TYR A 101 5.23 -11.29 -5.53
C TYR A 101 5.31 -9.99 -4.71
N ALA A 102 6.19 -9.05 -5.08
CA ALA A 102 6.31 -7.74 -4.43
C ALA A 102 4.92 -7.07 -4.32
N CYS A 103 4.49 -6.72 -3.12
CA CYS A 103 3.11 -6.29 -2.89
C CYS A 103 2.82 -4.93 -3.55
N ALA A 104 1.92 -4.90 -4.54
CA ALA A 104 1.50 -3.63 -5.15
C ALA A 104 0.91 -2.63 -4.15
N PHE A 105 0.27 -3.14 -3.09
CA PHE A 105 -0.42 -2.31 -2.10
C PHE A 105 0.54 -1.53 -1.18
N GLU A 106 1.81 -1.93 -1.10
CA GLU A 106 2.87 -1.13 -0.46
C GLU A 106 3.05 0.21 -1.20
N TYR A 107 3.05 0.16 -2.53
CA TYR A 107 3.17 1.35 -3.37
C TYR A 107 1.87 2.14 -3.46
N VAL A 108 0.71 1.47 -3.51
CA VAL A 108 -0.60 2.15 -3.58
C VAL A 108 -0.90 2.94 -2.31
N TYR A 109 -0.84 2.29 -1.14
CA TYR A 109 -1.35 2.87 0.13
C TYR A 109 -0.38 2.72 1.31
N PHE A 110 0.16 1.52 1.53
CA PHE A 110 0.70 1.13 2.84
C PHE A 110 2.06 1.77 3.17
N GLY A 111 2.99 1.79 2.21
CA GLY A 111 4.31 2.36 2.40
C GLY A 111 4.27 3.87 2.60
N ARG A 112 5.22 4.41 3.36
CA ARG A 112 5.36 5.85 3.54
C ARG A 112 5.94 6.47 2.26
N PRO A 113 5.48 7.66 1.81
CA PRO A 113 5.96 8.25 0.56
C PRO A 113 7.48 8.45 0.47
N ASP A 114 8.16 8.71 1.59
CA ASP A 114 9.62 8.87 1.70
C ASP A 114 10.38 7.54 1.85
N SER A 115 9.70 6.41 1.71
CA SER A 115 10.31 5.08 1.62
C SER A 115 10.73 4.74 0.20
N VAL A 116 11.81 3.97 0.13
CA VAL A 116 12.24 3.20 -1.04
C VAL A 116 12.09 1.73 -0.67
N ILE A 117 11.41 0.97 -1.53
CA ILE A 117 11.13 -0.46 -1.39
C ILE A 117 11.63 -1.14 -2.66
N ASP A 118 12.47 -2.16 -2.54
CA ASP A 118 13.04 -2.89 -3.69
C ASP A 118 13.61 -1.96 -4.78
N GLY A 119 14.30 -0.90 -4.35
CA GLY A 119 14.87 0.13 -5.22
C GLY A 119 13.88 1.16 -5.80
N VAL A 120 12.57 1.03 -5.53
CA VAL A 120 11.53 1.93 -6.04
C VAL A 120 11.07 2.91 -4.97
N GLY A 121 11.11 4.20 -5.27
CA GLY A 121 10.58 5.25 -4.39
C GLY A 121 9.05 5.28 -4.38
N VAL A 122 8.44 5.19 -3.20
CA VAL A 122 6.98 5.14 -3.04
C VAL A 122 6.31 6.43 -3.54
N TYR A 123 6.85 7.61 -3.19
CA TYR A 123 6.34 8.89 -3.70
C TYR A 123 6.33 8.94 -5.23
N ALA A 124 7.43 8.54 -5.87
CA ALA A 124 7.56 8.57 -7.32
C ALA A 124 6.54 7.63 -7.99
N ALA A 125 6.38 6.42 -7.46
CA ALA A 125 5.40 5.46 -7.96
C ALA A 125 3.97 6.00 -7.87
N ARG A 126 3.57 6.57 -6.73
CA ARG A 126 2.23 7.17 -6.55
C ARG A 126 1.98 8.34 -7.47
N LYS A 127 2.99 9.20 -7.65
CA LYS A 127 2.89 10.36 -8.54
C LYS A 127 2.71 9.91 -9.99
N GLU A 128 3.45 8.88 -10.40
CA GLU A 128 3.31 8.29 -11.74
C GLU A 128 1.97 7.57 -11.95
N MET A 129 1.40 6.94 -10.91
CA MET A 129 0.02 6.43 -10.96
C MET A 129 -0.97 7.56 -11.29
N GLY A 130 -0.80 8.73 -10.64
CA GLY A 130 -1.56 9.94 -10.94
C GLY A 130 -1.41 10.42 -12.39
N HIS A 131 -0.16 10.51 -12.89
CA HIS A 131 0.08 10.91 -14.29
C HIS A 131 -0.64 9.99 -15.28
N ARG A 132 -0.54 8.67 -15.07
CA ARG A 132 -1.17 7.68 -15.94
C ARG A 132 -2.68 7.76 -15.88
N LEU A 133 -3.24 7.96 -14.69
CA LEU A 133 -4.67 8.10 -14.49
C LEU A 133 -5.23 9.31 -15.26
N ALA A 134 -4.52 10.43 -15.27
CA ALA A 134 -4.89 11.62 -16.04
C ALA A 134 -4.83 11.39 -17.56
N LYS A 135 -3.81 10.67 -18.04
CA LYS A 135 -3.67 10.35 -19.47
C LYS A 135 -4.78 9.45 -19.99
N VAL A 136 -5.20 8.46 -19.21
CA VAL A 136 -6.20 7.47 -19.62
C VAL A 136 -7.63 7.99 -19.40
N PHE A 137 -7.86 8.70 -18.30
CA PHE A 137 -9.17 9.20 -17.91
C PHE A 137 -9.17 10.72 -17.67
N PRO A 138 -8.86 11.53 -18.71
CA PRO A 138 -8.91 12.97 -18.60
C PRO A 138 -10.34 13.44 -18.40
N VAL A 139 -10.50 14.55 -17.69
CA VAL A 139 -11.77 15.26 -17.58
C VAL A 139 -11.50 16.75 -17.38
N THR A 140 -12.30 17.59 -18.02
CA THR A 140 -12.22 19.05 -17.81
C THR A 140 -12.84 19.38 -16.47
N ALA A 141 -12.10 20.10 -15.63
CA ALA A 141 -12.55 20.57 -14.33
C ALA A 141 -11.82 21.86 -13.95
N ASP A 142 -12.32 22.57 -12.95
CA ASP A 142 -11.72 23.80 -12.46
C ASP A 142 -10.43 23.55 -11.66
N PHE A 143 -10.38 22.46 -10.88
CA PHE A 143 -9.18 22.04 -10.15
C PHE A 143 -9.21 20.55 -9.75
N VAL A 144 -8.05 20.05 -9.35
CA VAL A 144 -7.85 18.73 -8.73
C VAL A 144 -7.63 18.90 -7.23
N THR A 145 -8.28 18.08 -6.41
CA THR A 145 -8.04 17.95 -4.96
C THR A 145 -7.79 16.49 -4.61
N GLU A 146 -7.21 16.26 -3.43
CA GLU A 146 -6.95 14.93 -2.90
C GLU A 146 -8.05 14.41 -1.96
N MET A 147 -8.09 13.09 -1.77
CA MET A 147 -8.55 12.49 -0.52
C MET A 147 -7.37 12.44 0.47
N PRO A 148 -7.33 13.28 1.51
CA PRO A 148 -6.14 13.38 2.34
C PRO A 148 -6.08 12.27 3.41
N ASP A 149 -4.90 11.74 3.73
CA ASP A 149 -3.59 12.10 3.17
C ASP A 149 -3.13 11.13 2.05
N SER A 150 -3.79 9.98 1.88
CA SER A 150 -3.32 8.88 1.03
C SER A 150 -3.34 9.22 -0.47
N GLY A 151 -4.39 9.87 -0.95
CA GLY A 151 -4.54 10.29 -2.35
C GLY A 151 -3.65 11.46 -2.77
N THR A 152 -3.00 12.16 -1.84
CA THR A 152 -2.31 13.44 -2.09
C THR A 152 -1.27 13.35 -3.21
N THR A 153 -0.39 12.35 -3.16
CA THR A 153 0.71 12.23 -4.13
C THR A 153 0.20 11.89 -5.53
N ALA A 154 -0.83 11.05 -5.62
CA ALA A 154 -1.47 10.75 -6.89
C ALA A 154 -2.27 11.94 -7.43
N ALA A 155 -2.89 12.75 -6.56
CA ALA A 155 -3.57 13.99 -6.95
C ALA A 155 -2.62 14.99 -7.59
N MET A 156 -1.43 15.18 -6.99
CA MET A 156 -0.37 16.03 -7.56
C MET A 156 0.04 15.54 -8.96
N GLY A 157 0.27 14.23 -9.12
CA GLY A 157 0.59 13.66 -10.44
C GLY A 157 -0.55 13.83 -11.44
N TYR A 158 -1.81 13.59 -11.03
CA TYR A 158 -2.94 13.80 -11.91
C TYR A 158 -3.02 15.25 -12.40
N ALA A 159 -2.93 16.21 -11.48
CA ALA A 159 -2.96 17.64 -11.76
C ALA A 159 -1.85 18.06 -12.74
N GLU A 160 -0.61 17.62 -12.49
CA GLU A 160 0.54 17.89 -13.36
C GLU A 160 0.34 17.35 -14.77
N SER A 161 -0.10 16.09 -14.91
CA SER A 161 -0.29 15.50 -16.24
C SER A 161 -1.53 16.02 -16.97
N ALA A 162 -2.56 16.46 -16.24
CA ALA A 162 -3.76 17.05 -16.83
C ALA A 162 -3.59 18.55 -17.14
N ALA A 163 -2.51 19.18 -16.65
CA ALA A 163 -2.32 20.64 -16.67
C ALA A 163 -3.50 21.39 -16.02
N ILE A 164 -4.05 20.85 -14.93
CA ILE A 164 -5.13 21.43 -14.12
C ILE A 164 -4.54 21.85 -12.77
N GLY A 165 -4.97 22.98 -12.21
CA GLY A 165 -4.51 23.44 -10.90
C GLY A 165 -4.80 22.42 -9.79
N TYR A 166 -3.86 22.24 -8.86
CA TYR A 166 -4.06 21.46 -7.65
C TYR A 166 -4.43 22.40 -6.50
N GLU A 167 -5.59 22.16 -5.89
CA GLU A 167 -6.06 22.92 -4.74
C GLU A 167 -6.35 21.97 -3.58
N LYS A 168 -5.95 22.40 -2.38
CA LYS A 168 -6.23 21.65 -1.16
C LYS A 168 -7.63 21.99 -0.68
N ALA A 169 -8.67 21.37 -1.24
CA ALA A 169 -10.06 21.68 -0.90
C ALA A 169 -10.61 20.89 0.29
N ILE A 170 -9.85 19.91 0.81
CA ILE A 170 -10.27 19.05 1.92
C ILE A 170 -9.23 19.11 3.03
N VAL A 171 -9.68 19.49 4.22
CA VAL A 171 -8.83 19.58 5.41
C VAL A 171 -8.99 18.32 6.25
N ARG A 172 -7.89 17.58 6.43
CA ARG A 172 -7.81 16.52 7.44
C ARG A 172 -7.59 17.13 8.81
N ASN A 173 -8.50 16.86 9.74
CA ASN A 173 -8.34 17.25 11.13
C ASN A 173 -7.29 16.34 11.81
N ARG A 174 -6.13 16.92 12.11
CA ARG A 174 -4.98 16.21 12.69
C ARG A 174 -5.13 15.87 14.17
N TYR A 175 -6.13 16.45 14.84
CA TYR A 175 -6.33 16.32 16.29
C TYR A 175 -7.34 15.20 16.64
N VAL A 176 -7.79 14.43 15.67
CA VAL A 176 -8.79 13.38 15.85
C VAL A 176 -8.09 12.03 15.95
N GLY A 177 -8.00 11.51 17.18
CA GLY A 177 -7.51 10.16 17.45
C GLY A 177 -8.52 9.05 17.12
N ARG A 178 -8.21 7.80 17.51
CA ARG A 178 -9.20 6.72 17.48
C ARG A 178 -10.36 7.08 18.41
N THR A 179 -11.55 7.27 17.86
CA THR A 179 -12.77 7.42 18.66
C THR A 179 -13.12 6.07 19.29
N PHE A 180 -13.08 5.97 20.62
CA PHE A 180 -13.65 4.84 21.38
C PHE A 180 -15.13 4.63 21.01
N ILE A 181 -15.65 3.41 21.25
CA ILE A 181 -17.00 2.92 20.89
C ILE A 181 -18.02 4.06 20.94
N GLN A 182 -18.41 4.57 19.76
CA GLN A 182 -19.40 5.62 19.70
C GLN A 182 -20.80 5.02 19.69
N PRO A 183 -21.68 5.44 20.61
CA PRO A 183 -22.87 4.67 20.99
C PRO A 183 -23.97 4.66 19.92
N THR A 184 -23.92 5.53 18.91
CA THR A 184 -24.95 5.58 17.86
C THR A 184 -24.36 5.84 16.48
N GLN A 185 -25.06 5.36 15.44
CA GLN A 185 -24.72 5.58 14.04
C GLN A 185 -24.62 7.08 13.69
N ARG A 186 -25.47 7.91 14.31
CA ARG A 186 -25.50 9.37 14.15
C ARG A 186 -24.19 10.05 14.60
N VAL A 187 -23.58 9.57 15.68
CA VAL A 187 -22.29 10.09 16.17
C VAL A 187 -21.13 9.57 15.29
N ARG A 188 -21.22 8.34 14.75
CA ARG A 188 -20.26 7.84 13.75
C ARG A 188 -20.27 8.67 12.46
N ASP A 189 -21.45 9.11 12.01
CA ASP A 189 -21.59 9.97 10.84
C ASP A 189 -20.99 11.37 11.10
N LEU A 190 -21.15 11.89 12.33
CA LEU A 190 -20.41 13.07 12.80
C LEU A 190 -18.89 12.84 12.82
N GLY A 191 -18.45 11.63 13.17
CA GLY A 191 -17.04 11.25 13.24
C GLY A 191 -16.27 11.37 11.92
N VAL A 192 -16.93 11.23 10.76
CA VAL A 192 -16.30 11.47 9.45
C VAL A 192 -16.19 12.97 9.17
N ARG A 193 -17.24 13.75 9.44
CA ARG A 193 -17.22 15.23 9.37
C ARG A 193 -16.14 15.84 10.27
N ILE A 194 -15.88 15.20 11.41
CA ILE A 194 -14.83 15.60 12.35
C ILE A 194 -13.44 15.34 11.77
N LYS A 195 -13.25 14.28 10.97
CA LYS A 195 -11.95 13.87 10.41
C LYS A 195 -11.59 14.60 9.12
N LEU A 196 -12.56 14.80 8.23
CA LEU A 196 -12.36 15.39 6.92
C LEU A 196 -13.39 16.51 6.72
N SER A 197 -12.92 17.71 6.40
CA SER A 197 -13.75 18.89 6.23
C SER A 197 -13.52 19.52 4.85
N PRO A 198 -14.49 19.43 3.93
CA PRO A 198 -14.42 20.13 2.66
C PRO A 198 -14.60 21.65 2.86
N MET A 199 -13.82 22.45 2.14
CA MET A 199 -13.89 23.91 2.17
C MET A 199 -14.87 24.41 1.12
N GLY A 200 -16.09 24.71 1.54
CA GLY A 200 -17.18 25.03 0.62
C GLY A 200 -16.96 26.28 -0.22
N GLU A 201 -16.18 27.26 0.26
CA GLU A 201 -15.82 28.45 -0.52
C GLU A 201 -15.00 28.12 -1.78
N LEU A 202 -14.16 27.07 -1.74
CA LEU A 202 -13.41 26.60 -2.91
C LEU A 202 -14.24 25.70 -3.83
N LEU A 203 -15.21 24.97 -3.28
CA LEU A 203 -15.97 23.94 -4.01
C LEU A 203 -17.19 24.50 -4.73
N ARG A 204 -17.83 25.54 -4.19
CA ARG A 204 -19.12 26.06 -4.68
C ARG A 204 -19.04 26.51 -6.14
N ASP A 205 -20.00 26.05 -6.94
CA ASP A 205 -20.15 26.38 -8.36
C ASP A 205 -18.93 26.00 -9.23
N ARG A 206 -18.09 25.06 -8.77
CA ARG A 206 -16.90 24.55 -9.48
C ARG A 206 -17.06 23.09 -9.89
N ASP A 207 -16.37 22.71 -10.96
CA ASP A 207 -16.17 21.32 -11.38
C ASP A 207 -14.89 20.80 -10.74
N VAL A 208 -14.94 19.69 -10.00
CA VAL A 208 -13.82 19.27 -9.15
C VAL A 208 -13.45 17.82 -9.41
N ILE A 209 -12.15 17.56 -9.57
CA ILE A 209 -11.60 16.20 -9.63
C ILE A 209 -11.08 15.84 -8.24
N VAL A 210 -11.61 14.77 -7.66
CA VAL A 210 -11.15 14.23 -6.38
C VAL A 210 -10.32 12.98 -6.68
N VAL A 211 -9.05 12.98 -6.28
CA VAL A 211 -8.17 11.82 -6.44
C VAL A 211 -7.97 11.11 -5.12
N ASP A 212 -8.28 9.82 -5.10
CA ASP A 212 -8.04 8.92 -3.96
C ASP A 212 -7.11 7.78 -4.40
N ASP A 213 -6.47 7.10 -3.47
CA ASP A 213 -5.51 6.06 -3.79
C ASP A 213 -6.18 4.70 -4.00
N SER A 214 -7.17 4.35 -3.18
CA SER A 214 -7.92 3.10 -3.32
C SER A 214 -9.36 3.21 -2.79
N LEU A 215 -10.25 2.38 -3.32
CA LEU A 215 -11.62 2.24 -2.82
C LEU A 215 -11.88 0.79 -2.42
N VAL A 216 -12.00 0.54 -1.12
CA VAL A 216 -12.19 -0.80 -0.53
C VAL A 216 -13.67 -1.07 -0.24
N ARG A 217 -14.23 -0.46 0.81
CA ARG A 217 -15.65 -0.60 1.20
C ARG A 217 -16.58 0.46 0.58
N GLY A 218 -16.01 1.52 0.00
CA GLY A 218 -16.75 2.65 -0.58
C GLY A 218 -17.44 3.59 0.40
N THR A 219 -17.67 3.19 1.65
CA THR A 219 -18.44 3.99 2.62
C THR A 219 -17.77 5.32 2.99
N THR A 220 -16.45 5.35 3.14
CA THR A 220 -15.70 6.60 3.38
C THR A 220 -15.80 7.54 2.18
N ALA A 221 -15.54 7.02 0.97
CA ALA A 221 -15.62 7.79 -0.27
C ALA A 221 -17.04 8.37 -0.46
N ALA A 222 -18.09 7.54 -0.33
CA ALA A 222 -19.48 7.99 -0.45
C ALA A 222 -19.83 9.11 0.54
N ARG A 223 -19.39 9.00 1.80
CA ARG A 223 -19.60 10.05 2.81
C ARG A 223 -18.87 11.33 2.46
N MET A 224 -17.62 11.22 2.04
CA MET A 224 -16.81 12.38 1.66
C MET A 224 -17.39 13.09 0.45
N ILE A 225 -17.74 12.35 -0.60
CA ILE A 225 -18.36 12.88 -1.82
C ILE A 225 -19.70 13.53 -1.48
N THR A 226 -20.50 12.95 -0.58
CA THR A 226 -21.73 13.58 -0.07
C THR A 226 -21.44 14.94 0.56
N MET A 227 -20.45 15.05 1.46
CA MET A 227 -20.08 16.33 2.08
C MET A 227 -19.52 17.36 1.07
N ILE A 228 -18.82 16.90 0.04
CA ILE A 228 -18.38 17.75 -1.07
C ILE A 228 -19.60 18.26 -1.84
N ARG A 229 -20.56 17.41 -2.19
CA ARG A 229 -21.79 17.82 -2.88
C ARG A 229 -22.64 18.77 -2.05
N GLU A 230 -22.72 18.58 -0.74
CA GLU A 230 -23.37 19.52 0.19
C GLU A 230 -22.74 20.93 0.15
N SER A 231 -21.50 21.04 -0.31
CA SER A 231 -20.81 22.33 -0.48
C SER A 231 -21.14 23.03 -1.81
N GLY A 232 -21.92 22.40 -2.68
CA GLY A 232 -22.46 22.97 -3.91
C GLY A 232 -21.54 23.04 -5.15
N PRO A 233 -20.63 22.08 -5.43
CA PRO A 233 -19.94 22.02 -6.71
C PRO A 233 -20.91 21.72 -7.86
N ARG A 234 -20.57 22.15 -9.08
CA ARG A 234 -21.30 21.81 -10.31
C ARG A 234 -21.16 20.32 -10.64
N SER A 235 -19.95 19.78 -10.50
CA SER A 235 -19.67 18.36 -10.69
C SER A 235 -18.50 17.88 -9.84
N VAL A 236 -18.51 16.59 -9.54
CA VAL A 236 -17.50 15.87 -8.76
C VAL A 236 -17.06 14.62 -9.52
N HIS A 237 -15.81 14.59 -9.96
CA HIS A 237 -15.22 13.48 -10.69
C HIS A 237 -14.22 12.73 -9.81
N LEU A 238 -14.55 11.50 -9.43
CA LEU A 238 -13.70 10.66 -8.60
C LEU A 238 -12.72 9.87 -9.47
N ARG A 239 -11.44 9.89 -9.09
CA ARG A 239 -10.35 9.20 -9.78
C ARG A 239 -9.56 8.39 -8.76
N ILE A 240 -9.49 7.07 -8.95
CA ILE A 240 -8.82 6.15 -8.05
C ILE A 240 -7.48 5.70 -8.64
N ALA A 241 -6.39 5.99 -7.95
CA ALA A 241 -5.02 5.71 -8.39
C ALA A 241 -4.58 4.24 -8.22
N SER A 242 -5.54 3.33 -8.11
CA SER A 242 -5.35 1.89 -8.12
C SER A 242 -6.42 1.20 -8.97
N PRO A 243 -6.22 -0.07 -9.32
CA PRO A 243 -7.30 -0.92 -9.79
C PRO A 243 -8.35 -1.16 -8.70
N PRO A 244 -9.57 -1.58 -9.07
CA PRO A 244 -10.60 -1.91 -8.10
C PRO A 244 -10.17 -3.08 -7.20
N VAL A 245 -10.28 -2.93 -5.89
CA VAL A 245 -9.99 -4.00 -4.92
C VAL A 245 -11.18 -4.95 -4.87
N ARG A 246 -10.99 -6.17 -5.39
CA ARG A 246 -12.06 -7.16 -5.57
C ARG A 246 -11.88 -8.42 -4.73
N PHE A 247 -10.68 -8.64 -4.21
CA PHE A 247 -10.33 -9.86 -3.50
C PHE A 247 -9.58 -9.56 -2.20
N PRO A 248 -9.77 -10.37 -1.15
CA PRO A 248 -9.04 -10.23 0.10
C PRO A 248 -7.53 -10.47 -0.09
N CYS A 249 -6.73 -9.99 0.86
CA CYS A 249 -5.30 -10.25 0.94
C CYS A 249 -5.04 -11.38 1.93
N TYR A 250 -4.24 -12.36 1.53
CA TYR A 250 -3.75 -13.44 2.40
C TYR A 250 -2.27 -13.27 2.78
N TYR A 251 -1.69 -12.12 2.46
CA TYR A 251 -0.25 -11.87 2.55
C TYR A 251 0.11 -10.75 3.52
N GLY A 252 -0.80 -10.38 4.42
CA GLY A 252 -0.52 -9.46 5.54
C GLY A 252 -1.08 -8.03 5.44
N ILE A 253 -1.90 -7.70 4.44
CA ILE A 253 -2.77 -6.50 4.53
C ILE A 253 -4.09 -6.93 5.15
N ASP A 254 -4.56 -6.19 6.16
CA ASP A 254 -5.90 -6.35 6.72
C ASP A 254 -6.95 -5.80 5.75
N THR A 255 -7.40 -6.66 4.84
CA THR A 255 -8.49 -6.37 3.92
C THR A 255 -9.76 -7.09 4.38
N PRO A 256 -10.93 -6.47 4.20
CA PRO A 256 -12.19 -7.12 4.51
C PRO A 256 -12.50 -8.28 3.56
N THR A 257 -13.56 -9.04 3.86
CA THR A 257 -14.01 -10.16 3.01
C THR A 257 -14.56 -9.66 1.67
N SER A 258 -14.63 -10.53 0.66
CA SER A 258 -15.20 -10.18 -0.65
C SER A 258 -16.62 -9.61 -0.57
N GLU A 259 -17.42 -10.06 0.40
CA GLU A 259 -18.78 -9.56 0.63
C GLU A 259 -18.83 -8.11 1.15
N GLU A 260 -17.72 -7.60 1.70
CA GLU A 260 -17.62 -6.23 2.17
C GLU A 260 -16.95 -5.31 1.14
N LEU A 261 -16.24 -5.87 0.16
CA LEU A 261 -15.58 -5.12 -0.90
C LEU A 261 -16.62 -4.55 -1.89
N ALA A 262 -16.56 -3.24 -2.12
CA ALA A 262 -17.54 -2.55 -2.96
C ALA A 262 -17.42 -2.99 -4.43
N ALA A 263 -16.20 -3.01 -4.96
CA ALA A 263 -15.93 -3.40 -6.35
C ALA A 263 -16.03 -4.91 -6.62
N ALA A 264 -16.17 -5.74 -5.58
CA ALA A 264 -16.45 -7.16 -5.71
C ALA A 264 -17.96 -7.43 -5.92
N ARG A 265 -18.81 -6.56 -5.36
CA ARG A 265 -20.27 -6.72 -5.36
C ARG A 265 -20.99 -5.91 -6.41
N MET A 266 -20.34 -4.87 -6.92
CA MET A 266 -20.93 -3.91 -7.84
C MET A 266 -20.03 -3.73 -9.05
N ASP A 267 -20.66 -3.52 -10.19
CA ASP A 267 -19.94 -2.96 -11.33
C ASP A 267 -19.55 -1.50 -11.07
N LEU A 268 -18.73 -0.93 -11.96
CA LEU A 268 -18.20 0.42 -11.77
C LEU A 268 -19.27 1.51 -11.89
N GLU A 269 -20.34 1.26 -12.65
CA GLU A 269 -21.44 2.21 -12.82
C GLU A 269 -22.27 2.29 -11.53
N GLN A 270 -22.68 1.14 -11.00
CA GLN A 270 -23.37 1.00 -9.72
C GLN A 270 -22.53 1.60 -8.59
N LEU A 271 -21.23 1.35 -8.58
CA LEU A 271 -20.33 1.90 -7.58
C LEU A 271 -20.22 3.43 -7.68
N GLY A 272 -20.17 3.97 -8.91
CA GLY A 272 -20.21 5.42 -9.15
C GLY A 272 -21.48 6.05 -8.57
N GLN A 273 -22.63 5.43 -8.84
CA GLN A 273 -23.92 5.87 -8.28
C GLN A 273 -23.96 5.78 -6.75
N GLN A 274 -23.47 4.69 -6.16
CA GLN A 274 -23.44 4.51 -4.70
C GLN A 274 -22.56 5.56 -4.01
N VAL A 275 -21.42 5.90 -4.62
CA VAL A 275 -20.51 6.93 -4.09
C VAL A 275 -21.07 8.33 -4.32
N GLY A 276 -21.90 8.51 -5.35
CA GLY A 276 -22.54 9.78 -5.68
C GLY A 276 -21.64 10.73 -6.46
N ALA A 277 -20.61 10.22 -7.16
CA ALA A 277 -19.77 11.01 -8.05
C ALA A 277 -20.39 11.08 -9.46
N ASP A 278 -20.19 12.19 -10.17
CA ASP A 278 -20.69 12.37 -11.54
C ASP A 278 -19.88 11.54 -12.55
N SER A 279 -18.61 11.24 -12.24
CA SER A 279 -17.86 10.19 -12.92
C SER A 279 -16.90 9.47 -11.97
N LEU A 280 -16.67 8.18 -12.19
CA LEU A 280 -15.73 7.35 -11.44
C LEU A 280 -14.82 6.61 -12.41
N ALA A 281 -13.51 6.68 -12.21
CA ALA A 281 -12.54 5.89 -12.96
C ALA A 281 -11.44 5.32 -12.05
N TYR A 282 -10.92 4.15 -12.45
CA TYR A 282 -9.85 3.43 -11.75
C TYR A 282 -8.65 3.26 -12.67
N LEU A 283 -7.45 3.30 -12.10
CA LEU A 283 -6.24 2.96 -12.82
C LEU A 283 -6.25 1.47 -13.22
N SER A 284 -5.74 1.13 -14.39
CA SER A 284 -5.62 -0.27 -14.81
C SER A 284 -4.50 -0.99 -14.04
N ILE A 285 -4.57 -2.33 -13.93
CA ILE A 285 -3.50 -3.13 -13.33
C ILE A 285 -2.17 -2.90 -14.06
N GLU A 286 -2.22 -2.85 -15.39
CA GLU A 286 -1.04 -2.68 -16.23
C GLU A 286 -0.40 -1.29 -16.06
N ASP A 287 -1.20 -0.23 -15.97
CA ASP A 287 -0.67 1.10 -15.71
C ASP A 287 -0.12 1.25 -14.29
N MET A 288 -0.77 0.62 -13.30
CA MET A 288 -0.23 0.56 -11.94
C MET A 288 1.12 -0.16 -11.90
N LYS A 289 1.26 -1.32 -12.56
CA LYS A 289 2.54 -2.05 -12.65
C LYS A 289 3.62 -1.20 -13.33
N LYS A 290 3.29 -0.53 -14.43
CA LYS A 290 4.22 0.39 -15.12
C LYS A 290 4.61 1.59 -14.25
N ALA A 291 3.71 2.10 -13.41
CA ALA A 291 4.00 3.17 -12.47
C ALA A 291 4.95 2.73 -11.34
N ILE A 292 4.79 1.50 -10.86
CA ILE A 292 5.69 0.90 -9.87
C ILE A 292 7.08 0.67 -10.49
N GLY A 293 7.15 0.26 -11.76
CA GLY A 293 8.41 0.13 -12.49
C GLY A 293 9.23 -1.11 -12.15
N LEU A 294 8.73 -2.01 -11.30
CA LEU A 294 9.24 -3.36 -11.16
C LEU A 294 8.79 -4.23 -12.35
N PRO A 295 9.47 -5.36 -12.66
CA PRO A 295 8.97 -6.31 -13.64
C PRO A 295 7.53 -6.71 -13.34
N GLY A 296 6.62 -6.55 -14.32
CA GLY A 296 5.18 -6.67 -14.09
C GLY A 296 4.71 -8.06 -13.66
N ASP A 297 5.48 -9.09 -13.99
CA ASP A 297 5.31 -10.49 -13.58
C ASP A 297 5.86 -10.78 -12.17
N GLN A 298 6.52 -9.81 -11.54
CA GLN A 298 7.07 -9.89 -10.18
C GLN A 298 6.25 -9.11 -9.14
N ILE A 299 5.21 -8.41 -9.57
CA ILE A 299 4.31 -7.64 -8.71
C ILE A 299 3.08 -8.50 -8.37
N CYS A 300 2.76 -8.59 -7.07
CA CYS A 300 1.53 -9.21 -6.60
C CYS A 300 0.33 -8.29 -6.82
N THR A 301 -0.66 -8.78 -7.55
CA THR A 301 -1.91 -8.07 -7.86
C THR A 301 -3.15 -8.83 -7.41
N ALA A 302 -2.98 -9.84 -6.53
CA ALA A 302 -4.04 -10.75 -6.10
C ALA A 302 -5.30 -10.03 -5.60
N CYS A 303 -5.14 -8.91 -4.89
CA CYS A 303 -6.28 -8.13 -4.37
C CYS A 303 -7.15 -7.50 -5.49
N PHE A 304 -6.61 -7.40 -6.71
CA PHE A 304 -7.28 -6.82 -7.87
C PHE A 304 -7.80 -7.89 -8.85
N ASN A 305 -7.02 -8.95 -9.11
CA ASN A 305 -7.33 -9.96 -10.13
C ASN A 305 -7.60 -11.38 -9.58
N GLY A 306 -7.40 -11.63 -8.30
CA GLY A 306 -7.63 -12.94 -7.69
C GLY A 306 -6.55 -13.97 -8.01
N GLU A 307 -5.46 -13.57 -8.66
CA GLU A 307 -4.31 -14.45 -8.96
C GLU A 307 -3.39 -14.49 -7.74
N TYR A 308 -3.72 -15.38 -6.81
CA TYR A 308 -2.89 -15.68 -5.64
C TYR A 308 -1.67 -16.52 -6.04
N MET A 309 -0.69 -16.59 -5.14
CA MET A 309 0.44 -17.51 -5.27
C MET A 309 -0.07 -18.96 -5.33
N GLU A 310 0.26 -19.64 -6.43
CA GLU A 310 -0.02 -21.07 -6.61
C GLU A 310 0.90 -21.91 -5.72
N GLU A 311 0.43 -23.10 -5.33
CA GLU A 311 1.27 -24.06 -4.62
C GLU A 311 2.33 -24.64 -5.58
N GLU A 312 3.57 -24.14 -5.48
CA GLU A 312 4.71 -24.78 -6.14
C GLU A 312 5.15 -26.01 -5.34
N ASN A 313 5.40 -27.15 -6.01
CA ASN A 313 5.90 -28.38 -5.38
C ASN A 313 7.40 -28.22 -5.09
N HIS A 314 7.82 -28.36 -3.83
CA HIS A 314 9.13 -27.87 -3.38
C HIS A 314 10.32 -28.76 -3.73
N GLY A 315 10.11 -29.97 -4.24
CA GLY A 315 11.20 -30.91 -4.55
C GLY A 315 12.14 -31.25 -3.37
N LEU A 316 11.85 -30.72 -2.19
CA LEU A 316 12.57 -30.96 -0.95
C LEU A 316 11.91 -32.19 -0.32
N GLU A 317 12.53 -33.35 -0.51
CA GLU A 317 12.35 -34.47 0.41
C GLU A 317 12.83 -33.97 1.79
N LEU A 318 11.89 -33.72 2.69
CA LEU A 318 12.13 -33.27 4.07
C LEU A 318 12.74 -34.39 4.93
#